data_AF-A0A5B0J9F9-F1
#
_entry.id   AF-A0A5B0J9F9-F1
#
_cell.length_a   1.000
_cell.length_b   1.000
_cell.length_c   1.000
_cell.angle_alpha   90.00
_cell.angle_beta   90.00
_cell.angle_gamma   90.00
#
_symmetry.space_group_name_H-M   'P 1'
#
loop_
_entity.id
_entity.type
_entity.pdbx_description
1 polymer ?
#
loop_
_entity_poly.entity_id
_entity_poly.type
_entity_poly.pdbx_seq_one_letter_code
_entity_poly.pdbx_strand_id
1 'polypeptide(L)'
;MRRPARTRTLLGWIAVAFVGVWIVGTVVLIAAAGERGADDPAVLFDRAGAALRSPDGGARLHELLLDAPDRGFADDYVERLQAAGSPVVLPTGADRVEIRSGPVLVTLSVAEEAGRWYLSLLPPGGREPG
;
A
#
# COMPACT_ATOMS: atom_id res chain seq x y z
N MET A 1 59.56 -12.14 -6.76
CA MET A 1 58.95 -10.80 -6.85
C MET A 1 57.61 -10.87 -7.57
N ARG A 2 56.57 -10.30 -6.93
CA ARG A 2 55.34 -9.70 -7.49
C ARG A 2 54.48 -10.52 -8.47
N ARG A 3 53.53 -11.30 -7.91
CA ARG A 3 52.17 -11.44 -8.49
C ARG A 3 51.05 -11.33 -7.43
N PRO A 4 50.90 -10.21 -6.68
CA PRO A 4 49.70 -9.97 -5.89
C PRO A 4 48.68 -9.04 -6.57
N ALA A 5 49.07 -8.36 -7.65
CA ALA A 5 48.24 -7.31 -8.25
C ALA A 5 46.99 -7.90 -8.92
N ARG A 6 47.16 -8.91 -9.77
CA ARG A 6 46.06 -9.48 -10.58
C ARG A 6 44.95 -10.08 -9.71
N THR A 7 45.31 -10.76 -8.63
CA THR A 7 44.36 -11.39 -7.69
C THR A 7 43.62 -10.35 -6.86
N ARG A 8 44.29 -9.27 -6.43
CA ARG A 8 43.64 -8.14 -5.74
C ARG A 8 42.67 -7.38 -6.66
N THR A 9 43.06 -7.17 -7.91
CA THR A 9 42.17 -6.54 -8.91
C THR A 9 40.95 -7.42 -9.19
N LEU A 10 41.14 -8.74 -9.31
CA LEU A 10 40.04 -9.69 -9.52
C LEU A 10 39.09 -9.74 -8.33
N LEU A 11 39.61 -9.76 -7.09
CA LEU A 11 38.80 -9.67 -5.87
C LEU A 11 38.01 -8.37 -5.81
N GLY A 12 38.63 -7.24 -6.19
CA GLY A 12 37.97 -5.95 -6.25
C GLY A 12 36.79 -5.94 -7.22
N TRP A 13 36.96 -6.51 -8.42
CA TRP A 13 35.87 -6.65 -9.39
C TRP A 13 34.74 -7.55 -8.90
N ILE A 14 35.06 -8.65 -8.22
CA ILE A 14 34.04 -9.53 -7.61
C ILE A 14 33.26 -8.78 -6.52
N ALA A 15 33.95 -8.02 -5.67
CA ALA A 15 33.29 -7.20 -4.65
C ALA A 15 32.36 -6.15 -5.26
N VAL A 16 32.80 -5.46 -6.32
CA VAL A 16 31.97 -4.48 -7.05
C VAL A 16 30.75 -5.15 -7.69
N ALA A 17 30.93 -6.30 -8.34
CA ALA A 17 29.84 -7.04 -8.95
C ALA A 17 28.83 -7.54 -7.90
N PHE A 18 29.33 -8.04 -6.77
CA PHE A 18 28.48 -8.48 -5.65
C PHE A 18 27.67 -7.33 -5.08
N VAL A 19 28.31 -6.18 -4.81
CA VAL A 19 27.62 -4.98 -4.32
C VAL A 19 26.60 -4.49 -5.34
N GLY A 20 26.92 -4.50 -6.64
CA GLY A 20 25.98 -4.14 -7.70
C GLY A 20 24.75 -5.05 -7.73
N VAL A 21 24.95 -6.37 -7.69
CA VAL A 21 23.85 -7.36 -7.65
C VAL A 21 23.03 -7.20 -6.38
N TRP A 22 23.68 -6.97 -5.23
CA TRP A 22 22.99 -6.76 -3.96
C TRP A 22 22.12 -5.50 -3.98
N ILE A 23 22.65 -4.36 -4.46
CA ILE A 23 21.89 -3.10 -4.60
C ILE A 23 20.69 -3.31 -5.52
N VAL A 24 20.90 -3.87 -6.72
CA VAL A 24 19.81 -4.11 -7.68
C VAL A 24 18.77 -5.05 -7.06
N GLY A 25 19.21 -6.13 -6.40
CA GLY A 25 18.32 -7.06 -5.71
C GLY A 25 17.50 -6.38 -4.61
N THR A 26 18.13 -5.53 -3.79
CA THR A 26 17.44 -4.77 -2.73
C THR A 26 16.46 -3.76 -3.31
N VAL A 27 16.83 -3.02 -4.34
CA VAL A 27 15.93 -2.05 -5.01
C VAL A 27 14.73 -2.77 -5.62
N VAL A 28 14.94 -3.90 -6.29
CA VAL A 28 13.86 -4.71 -6.85
C VAL A 28 12.97 -5.28 -5.74
N LEU A 29 13.54 -5.72 -4.62
CA LEU A 29 12.77 -6.19 -3.46
C LEU A 29 11.92 -5.09 -2.82
N ILE A 30 12.47 -3.87 -2.69
CA ILE A 30 11.73 -2.71 -2.16
C ILE A 30 10.60 -2.32 -3.13
N ALA A 31 10.88 -2.26 -4.44
CA ALA A 31 9.86 -1.97 -5.44
C ALA A 31 8.77 -3.06 -5.51
N ALA A 32 9.16 -4.34 -5.36
CA ALA A 32 8.26 -5.49 -5.39
C ALA A 32 7.47 -5.68 -4.09
N ALA A 33 7.92 -5.09 -2.97
CA ALA A 33 7.16 -5.09 -1.72
C ALA A 33 5.85 -4.29 -1.82
N GLY A 34 5.64 -3.57 -2.94
CA GLY A 34 4.45 -2.80 -3.21
C GLY A 34 4.44 -1.56 -2.35
N GLU A 35 4.72 -0.40 -2.96
CA GLU A 35 4.47 0.86 -2.28
C GLU A 35 2.99 0.89 -1.84
N ARG A 36 2.75 1.33 -0.61
CA ARG A 36 1.38 1.41 -0.06
C ARG A 36 0.47 2.23 -0.98
N GLY A 37 -0.83 2.03 -0.81
CA GLY A 37 -1.84 2.68 -1.63
C GLY A 37 -1.92 2.10 -3.06
N ALA A 38 -2.50 2.90 -3.95
CA ALA A 38 -2.74 2.55 -5.34
C ALA A 38 -2.18 3.60 -6.29
N ASP A 39 -1.96 3.21 -7.54
CA ASP A 39 -1.43 4.10 -8.58
C ASP A 39 -2.47 5.12 -9.05
N ASP A 40 -3.76 4.79 -8.96
CA ASP A 40 -4.88 5.66 -9.28
C ASP A 40 -6.12 5.35 -8.41
N PRO A 41 -7.14 6.22 -8.39
CA PRO A 41 -8.35 6.00 -7.60
C PRO A 41 -9.15 4.76 -7.99
N ALA A 42 -9.19 4.38 -9.28
CA ALA A 42 -9.95 3.22 -9.72
C ALA A 42 -9.33 1.93 -9.19
N VAL A 43 -8.00 1.82 -9.27
CA VAL A 43 -7.23 0.71 -8.69
C VAL A 43 -7.37 0.69 -7.17
N LEU A 44 -7.42 1.85 -6.50
CA LEU A 44 -7.70 1.93 -5.06
C LEU A 44 -9.04 1.29 -4.72
N PHE A 45 -10.11 1.64 -5.44
CA PHE A 45 -11.45 1.14 -5.17
C PHE A 45 -11.57 -0.36 -5.44
N ASP A 46 -10.96 -0.86 -6.51
CA ASP A 46 -10.93 -2.28 -6.82
C ASP A 46 -10.16 -3.08 -5.76
N ARG A 47 -8.98 -2.60 -5.36
CA ARG A 47 -8.17 -3.23 -4.31
C ARG A 47 -8.89 -3.18 -2.96
N ALA A 48 -9.52 -2.07 -2.61
CA ALA A 48 -10.30 -1.95 -1.39
C ALA A 48 -11.49 -2.91 -1.39
N GLY A 49 -12.25 -2.98 -2.49
CA GLY A 49 -13.36 -3.92 -2.62
C GLY A 49 -12.91 -5.38 -2.52
N ALA A 50 -11.76 -5.72 -3.12
CA ALA A 50 -11.17 -7.06 -3.00
C ALA A 50 -10.68 -7.37 -1.57
N ALA A 51 -10.08 -6.38 -0.89
CA ALA A 51 -9.65 -6.51 0.50
C ALA A 51 -10.86 -6.78 1.41
N LEU A 52 -11.91 -5.95 1.34
CA LEU A 52 -13.10 -6.08 2.18
C LEU A 52 -13.86 -7.41 2.00
N ARG A 53 -13.72 -8.08 0.85
CA ARG A 53 -14.36 -9.38 0.56
C ARG A 53 -13.48 -10.59 0.84
N SER A 54 -12.21 -10.39 1.19
CA SER A 54 -11.26 -11.47 1.47
C SER A 54 -11.30 -11.84 2.95
N PRO A 55 -11.20 -13.14 3.32
CA PRO A 55 -11.09 -13.56 4.73
C PRO A 55 -9.90 -12.88 5.44
N ASP A 56 -8.73 -12.82 4.79
CA ASP A 56 -7.54 -12.12 5.30
C ASP A 56 -7.46 -10.66 4.80
N GLY A 57 -8.62 -10.02 4.66
CA GLY A 57 -8.77 -8.72 4.02
C GLY A 57 -8.13 -7.56 4.77
N GLY A 58 -8.02 -7.64 6.09
CA GLY A 58 -7.54 -6.55 6.93
C GLY A 58 -6.09 -6.17 6.67
N ALA A 59 -5.20 -7.15 6.47
CA ALA A 59 -3.82 -6.89 6.05
C ALA A 59 -3.74 -6.11 4.72
N ARG A 60 -4.59 -6.45 3.75
CA ARG A 60 -4.63 -5.75 2.45
C ARG A 60 -5.24 -4.36 2.57
N LEU A 61 -6.28 -4.21 3.40
CA LEU A 61 -6.90 -2.92 3.66
C LEU A 61 -5.94 -1.97 4.38
N HIS A 62 -5.14 -2.48 5.34
CA HIS A 62 -4.14 -1.71 6.06
C HIS A 62 -3.13 -1.05 5.12
N GLU A 63 -2.70 -1.74 4.06
CA GLU A 63 -1.79 -1.16 3.06
C GLU A 63 -2.45 -0.08 2.18
N LEU A 64 -3.77 0.05 2.19
CA LEU A 64 -4.53 1.07 1.45
C LEU A 64 -4.97 2.25 2.31
N LEU A 65 -4.78 2.19 3.63
CA LEU A 65 -5.12 3.27 4.55
C LEU A 65 -3.96 4.26 4.67
N LEU A 66 -4.21 5.55 4.49
CA LEU A 66 -3.21 6.61 4.68
C LEU A 66 -2.89 6.75 6.16
N ASP A 67 -3.95 6.94 6.95
CA ASP A 67 -3.86 7.11 8.40
C ASP A 67 -3.85 5.77 9.12
N ALA A 68 -3.31 4.73 8.47
CA ALA A 68 -3.46 3.34 8.87
C ALA A 68 -3.24 3.17 10.38
N PRO A 69 -4.31 2.94 11.17
CA PRO A 69 -4.15 2.46 12.54
C PRO A 69 -3.46 1.09 12.51
N ASP A 70 -3.14 0.53 13.68
CA ASP A 70 -2.51 -0.78 13.75
C ASP A 70 -3.28 -1.86 12.95
N ARG A 71 -2.59 -2.94 12.59
CA ARG A 71 -3.20 -4.02 11.80
C ARG A 71 -4.46 -4.61 12.44
N GLY A 72 -4.53 -4.63 13.76
CA GLY A 72 -5.69 -5.14 14.49
C GLY A 72 -6.96 -4.35 14.19
N PHE A 73 -6.85 -3.02 14.05
CA PHE A 73 -7.98 -2.21 13.60
C PHE A 73 -8.49 -2.63 12.21
N ALA A 74 -7.61 -2.84 11.25
CA ALA A 74 -8.02 -3.15 9.88
C ALA A 74 -8.67 -4.53 9.78
N ASP A 75 -8.17 -5.50 10.55
CA ASP A 75 -8.76 -6.83 10.69
C ASP A 75 -10.17 -6.73 11.32
N ASP A 76 -10.29 -6.05 12.48
CA ASP A 76 -11.58 -5.80 13.15
C ASP A 76 -12.59 -5.08 12.23
N TYR A 77 -12.12 -4.11 11.46
CA TYR A 77 -12.96 -3.30 10.57
C TYR A 77 -13.51 -4.15 9.43
N VAL A 78 -12.67 -4.97 8.79
CA VAL A 78 -13.10 -5.91 7.75
C VAL A 78 -14.07 -6.94 8.32
N GLU A 79 -13.75 -7.53 9.48
CA GLU A 79 -14.60 -8.52 10.14
C GLU A 79 -15.99 -7.97 10.42
N ARG A 80 -16.10 -6.77 11.00
CA ARG A 80 -17.39 -6.13 11.29
C ARG A 80 -18.20 -5.83 10.02
N LEU A 81 -17.55 -5.37 8.96
CA LEU A 81 -18.22 -5.14 7.69
C LEU A 81 -18.72 -6.43 7.07
N GLN A 82 -17.94 -7.51 7.09
CA GLN A 82 -18.37 -8.82 6.59
C GLN A 82 -19.49 -9.43 7.44
N ALA A 83 -19.44 -9.26 8.77
CA ALA A 83 -20.49 -9.70 9.67
C ALA A 83 -21.82 -8.96 9.41
N ALA A 84 -21.77 -7.70 8.97
CA ALA A 84 -22.95 -6.91 8.62
C ALA A 84 -23.57 -7.30 7.27
N GLY A 85 -22.81 -7.91 6.36
CA GLY A 85 -23.29 -8.28 5.02
C GLY A 85 -22.18 -8.46 3.99
N SER A 86 -22.48 -8.18 2.72
CA SER A 86 -21.49 -8.20 1.63
C SER A 86 -20.98 -6.79 1.37
N PRO A 87 -19.68 -6.50 1.65
CA PRO A 87 -19.15 -5.15 1.47
C PRO A 87 -19.04 -4.76 -0.01
N VAL A 88 -19.54 -3.56 -0.33
CA VAL A 88 -19.43 -2.93 -1.65
C VAL A 88 -18.83 -1.54 -1.47
N VAL A 89 -17.86 -1.22 -2.32
CA VAL A 89 -17.20 0.09 -2.38
C VAL A 89 -17.82 0.90 -3.51
N LEU A 90 -18.30 2.09 -3.19
CA LEU A 90 -19.02 2.98 -4.09
C LEU A 90 -18.33 4.35 -4.08
N PRO A 91 -17.67 4.78 -5.17
CA PRO A 91 -17.10 6.12 -5.25
C PRO A 91 -18.22 7.17 -5.24
N THR A 92 -18.11 8.15 -4.33
CA THR A 92 -19.13 9.19 -4.12
C THR A 92 -18.55 10.60 -4.22
N GLY A 93 -17.70 10.80 -5.24
CA GLY A 93 -17.02 12.06 -5.51
C GLY A 93 -15.59 11.81 -5.94
N ALA A 94 -14.82 12.90 -6.08
CA ALA A 94 -13.39 12.82 -6.39
C ALA A 94 -12.52 12.49 -5.16
N ASP A 95 -13.03 12.80 -3.96
CA ASP A 95 -12.32 12.77 -2.69
C ASP A 95 -13.02 11.89 -1.64
N ARG A 96 -14.03 11.10 -2.04
CA ARG A 96 -14.87 10.33 -1.12
C ARG A 96 -15.30 9.00 -1.68
N VAL A 97 -15.45 8.04 -0.78
CA VAL A 97 -15.98 6.71 -1.07
C VAL A 97 -16.95 6.28 0.02
N GLU A 98 -18.03 5.65 -0.38
CA GLU A 98 -18.98 4.97 0.50
C GLU A 98 -18.70 3.47 0.51
N ILE A 99 -18.65 2.88 1.69
CA ILE A 99 -18.61 1.44 1.89
C ILE A 99 -19.97 1.02 2.46
N ARG A 100 -20.66 0.14 1.74
CA ARG A 100 -21.96 -0.42 2.17
C ARG A 100 -21.81 -1.88 2.47
N SER A 101 -22.31 -2.32 3.63
CA SER A 101 -22.42 -3.74 3.96
C SER A 101 -23.66 -3.99 4.80
N GLY A 102 -24.68 -4.61 4.19
CA GLY A 102 -26.00 -4.77 4.81
C GLY A 102 -26.58 -3.44 5.29
N PRO A 103 -26.90 -3.27 6.59
CA PRO A 103 -27.42 -2.02 7.14
C PRO A 103 -26.32 -0.97 7.43
N VAL A 104 -25.04 -1.34 7.31
CA VAL A 104 -23.92 -0.45 7.63
C VAL A 104 -23.54 0.37 6.39
N LEU A 105 -23.40 1.68 6.59
CA LEU A 105 -22.85 2.63 5.62
C LEU A 105 -21.71 3.40 6.31
N VAL A 106 -20.53 3.38 5.69
CA VAL A 106 -19.38 4.18 6.12
C VAL A 106 -18.92 5.06 4.99
N THR A 107 -18.57 6.31 5.27
CA THR A 107 -17.94 7.21 4.30
C THR A 107 -16.49 7.42 4.68
N LEU A 108 -15.58 7.20 3.74
CA LEU A 108 -14.16 7.45 3.89
C LEU A 108 -13.72 8.51 2.89
N SER A 109 -12.66 9.23 3.23
CA SER A 109 -12.03 10.17 2.32
C SER A 109 -11.03 9.45 1.42
N VAL A 110 -10.77 10.02 0.25
CA VAL A 110 -9.75 9.57 -0.69
C VAL A 110 -8.69 10.65 -0.76
N ALA A 111 -7.44 10.28 -0.50
CA ALA A 111 -6.32 11.21 -0.45
C ALA A 111 -5.15 10.70 -1.31
N GLU A 112 -4.41 11.65 -1.88
CA GLU A 112 -3.17 11.39 -2.61
C GLU A 112 -1.99 11.82 -1.74
N GLU A 113 -1.03 10.93 -1.52
CA GLU A 113 0.21 11.19 -0.78
C GLU A 113 1.38 10.63 -1.61
N ALA A 114 2.37 11.48 -1.90
CA ALA A 114 3.55 11.12 -2.70
C ALA A 114 3.24 10.41 -4.05
N GLY A 115 2.15 10.79 -4.73
CA GLY A 115 1.74 10.21 -6.01
C GLY A 115 1.04 8.85 -5.89
N ARG A 116 0.63 8.46 -4.68
CA ARG A 116 -0.10 7.22 -4.38
C ARG A 116 -1.44 7.56 -3.75
N TRP A 117 -2.47 6.78 -4.07
CA TRP A 117 -3.84 6.99 -3.62
C TRP A 117 -4.20 6.07 -2.46
N TYR A 118 -4.89 6.64 -1.47
CA TYR A 118 -5.23 5.98 -0.22
C TYR A 118 -6.64 6.29 0.23
N LEU A 119 -7.17 5.42 1.08
CA LEU A 119 -8.34 5.67 1.90
C LEU A 119 -7.91 6.36 3.20
N SER A 120 -8.66 7.36 3.64
CA SER A 120 -8.43 8.06 4.88
C SER A 120 -9.66 7.96 5.78
N LEU A 121 -9.42 7.64 7.05
CA LEU A 121 -10.45 7.64 8.10
C LEU A 121 -10.77 9.07 8.57
N LEU A 122 -9.91 10.03 8.24
CA LEU A 122 -10.09 11.43 8.55
C LEU A 122 -10.99 12.10 7.50
N PRO A 123 -11.73 13.15 7.87
CA PRO A 123 -12.40 13.99 6.89
C PRO A 123 -11.38 14.59 5.91
N PRO A 124 -11.76 14.91 4.67
CA PRO A 124 -10.83 15.46 3.71
C PRO A 124 -10.25 16.77 4.27
N GLY A 125 -8.93 16.83 4.40
CA GLY A 125 -8.24 18.05 4.82
C GLY A 125 -8.61 19.16 3.84
N GLY A 126 -9.17 20.26 4.35
CA GLY A 126 -9.38 21.44 3.51
C GLY A 126 -8.03 21.84 2.92
N ARG A 127 -7.92 21.85 1.60
CA ARG A 127 -6.75 22.44 0.92
C ARG A 127 -6.57 23.85 1.50
N GLU A 128 -5.49 24.08 2.25
CA GLU A 128 -5.09 25.46 2.51
C GLU A 128 -4.79 26.09 1.14
N PRO A 129 -5.45 27.21 0.77
CA PRO A 129 -5.10 27.91 -0.43
C PRO A 129 -3.70 28.51 -0.25
N GLY A 130 -2.74 28.01 -1.03
CA GLY A 130 -1.45 28.66 -1.24
C GLY A 130 -1.57 29.91 -2.10
#